data_AF-A0A7C3WMR7-F1
#
_entry.id   AF-A0A7C3WMR7-F1
#
_cell.length_a   1.000
_cell.length_b   1.000
_cell.length_c   1.000
_cell.angle_alpha   90.00
_cell.angle_beta   90.00
_cell.angle_gamma   90.00
#
_symmetry.space_group_name_H-M   'P 1'
#
loop_
_entity.id
_entity.type
_entity.pdbx_description
1 polymer ?
#
loop_
_entity_poly.entity_id
_entity_poly.type
_entity_poly.pdbx_seq_one_letter_code
_entity_poly.pdbx_strand_id
1 'polypeptide(L)'
;MISRVAYSSLVLALGFIASFAFTALGARPVGEAALLLATIASLALSLREWRRAPLLVASGMLIGFISELAGLNFGFPFGKYTYLKFGQAQVLGVPIPVVFAWGIYLYASYLASMALASGRR
;
A
#
# COMPACT_ATOMS: atom_id res chain seq x y z
N MET A 1 -12.45 24.91 -1.43
CA MET A 1 -12.67 23.74 -0.52
C MET A 1 -11.66 22.68 -0.88
N ILE A 2 -10.85 22.22 0.08
CA ILE A 2 -9.96 21.07 -0.10
C ILE A 2 -10.85 19.83 -0.27
N SER A 3 -10.69 19.06 -1.34
CA SER A 3 -11.49 17.85 -1.60
C SER A 3 -11.21 16.77 -0.54
N ARG A 4 -12.16 15.86 -0.26
CA ARG A 4 -11.92 14.76 0.70
C ARG A 4 -10.80 13.83 0.24
N VAL A 5 -10.55 13.77 -1.07
CA VAL A 5 -9.36 13.14 -1.66
C VAL A 5 -8.06 13.75 -1.12
N ALA A 6 -7.95 15.07 -0.99
CA ALA A 6 -6.73 15.69 -0.45
C ALA A 6 -6.54 15.37 1.05
N TYR A 7 -7.62 15.32 1.84
CA TYR A 7 -7.54 14.82 3.22
C TYR A 7 -7.14 13.33 3.27
N SER A 8 -7.67 12.51 2.37
CA SER A 8 -7.29 11.10 2.21
C SER A 8 -5.78 10.95 1.92
N SER A 9 -5.22 11.79 1.04
CA SER A 9 -3.78 11.81 0.75
C SER A 9 -2.95 12.20 1.97
N LEU A 10 -3.37 13.22 2.73
CA LEU A 10 -2.68 13.66 3.94
C LEU A 10 -2.67 12.56 5.01
N VAL A 11 -3.82 11.92 5.26
CA VAL A 11 -3.91 10.80 6.21
C VAL A 11 -2.97 9.66 5.83
N LEU A 12 -2.93 9.30 4.54
CA LEU A 12 -2.04 8.25 4.07
C LEU A 12 -0.56 8.63 4.20
N ALA A 13 -0.20 9.87 3.87
CA ALA A 13 1.17 10.38 4.01
C ALA A 13 1.63 10.38 5.48
N LEU A 14 0.77 10.78 6.41
CA LEU A 14 1.04 10.67 7.85
C LEU A 14 1.23 9.20 8.28
N GLY A 15 0.46 8.27 7.71
CA GLY A 15 0.66 6.84 7.90
C GLY A 15 2.06 6.36 7.48
N PHE A 16 2.55 6.79 6.32
CA PHE A 16 3.91 6.49 5.87
C PHE A 16 4.97 7.05 6.82
N ILE A 17 4.81 8.32 7.23
CA ILE A 17 5.75 8.97 8.16
C ILE A 17 5.77 8.25 9.50
N ALA A 18 4.60 7.92 10.07
CA ALA A 18 4.50 7.17 11.31
C ALA A 18 5.13 5.78 11.19
N SER A 19 4.84 5.06 10.09
CA SER A 19 5.44 3.75 9.82
C SER A 19 6.96 3.80 9.78
N PHE A 20 7.52 4.81 9.10
CA PHE A 20 8.95 5.02 9.02
C PHE A 20 9.54 5.34 10.41
N ALA A 21 8.94 6.27 11.16
CA ALA A 21 9.39 6.65 12.49
C ALA A 21 9.41 5.47 13.46
N PHE A 22 8.32 4.70 13.55
CA PHE A 22 8.29 3.51 14.42
C PHE A 22 9.28 2.44 13.98
N THR A 23 9.47 2.24 12.68
CA THR A 23 10.48 1.29 12.17
C THR A 23 11.89 1.74 12.52
N ALA A 24 12.20 3.04 12.40
CA ALA A 24 13.50 3.60 12.78
C ALA A 24 13.79 3.47 14.28
N LEU A 25 12.75 3.48 15.12
CA LEU A 25 12.84 3.26 16.57
C LEU A 25 12.86 1.77 16.97
N GLY A 26 12.90 0.84 16.00
CA GLY A 26 12.90 -0.61 16.24
C GLY A 26 11.51 -1.22 16.50
N ALA A 27 10.44 -0.42 16.49
CA ALA A 27 9.06 -0.84 16.71
C ALA A 27 8.34 -1.16 15.39
N ARG A 28 8.95 -1.95 14.51
CA ARG A 28 8.44 -2.27 13.17
C ARG A 28 6.97 -2.74 13.13
N PRO A 29 6.49 -3.66 13.99
CA PRO A 29 5.09 -4.10 13.97
C PRO A 29 4.10 -2.95 14.22
N VAL A 30 4.48 -2.00 15.09
CA VAL A 30 3.67 -0.81 15.37
C VAL A 30 3.62 0.10 14.13
N GLY A 31 4.74 0.23 13.42
CA GLY A 31 4.80 0.97 12.16
C GLY A 31 3.90 0.39 11.08
N GLU A 32 3.95 -0.94 10.89
CA GLU A 32 3.10 -1.66 9.93
C GLU A 32 1.60 -1.52 10.28
N ALA A 33 1.25 -1.64 11.56
CA ALA A 33 -0.12 -1.42 12.04
C ALA A 33 -0.58 0.03 11.82
N ALA A 34 0.27 1.02 12.09
CA ALA A 34 -0.02 2.42 11.86
C ALA A 34 -0.31 2.73 10.38
N LEU A 35 0.49 2.16 9.47
CA LEU A 35 0.27 2.31 8.02
C LEU A 35 -1.04 1.67 7.57
N LEU A 36 -1.36 0.48 8.07
CA LEU A 36 -2.62 -0.21 7.75
C LEU A 36 -3.83 0.60 8.23
N LEU A 37 -3.80 1.08 9.47
CA LEU A 37 -4.87 1.92 10.03
C LEU A 37 -5.03 3.23 9.24
N ALA A 38 -3.92 3.89 8.90
CA ALA A 38 -3.95 5.09 8.07
C ALA A 38 -4.50 4.82 6.66
N THR A 39 -4.18 3.67 6.07
CA THR A 39 -4.73 3.25 4.78
C THR A 39 -6.25 3.04 4.87
N ILE A 40 -6.74 2.36 5.90
CA ILE A 40 -8.18 2.14 6.12
C ILE A 40 -8.89 3.48 6.32
N ALA A 41 -8.34 4.38 7.15
CA ALA A 41 -8.88 5.71 7.36
C ALA A 41 -8.90 6.54 6.07
N SER A 42 -7.82 6.47 5.29
CA SER A 42 -7.73 7.12 3.98
C SER A 42 -8.79 6.60 3.00
N LEU A 43 -8.97 5.28 2.91
CA LEU A 43 -10.02 4.67 2.08
C LEU A 43 -11.41 5.06 2.55
N ALA A 44 -11.67 5.12 3.86
CA ALA A 44 -12.96 5.54 4.41
C ALA A 44 -13.32 6.98 4.01
N LEU A 45 -12.33 7.88 3.99
CA LEU A 45 -12.51 9.25 3.49
C LEU A 45 -12.76 9.26 1.98
N SER A 46 -11.96 8.50 1.21
CA SER A 46 -12.09 8.42 -0.25
C SER A 46 -13.40 7.80 -0.71
N LEU A 47 -13.97 6.83 0.01
CA LEU A 47 -15.23 6.16 -0.34
C LEU A 47 -16.43 7.11 -0.49
N ARG A 48 -16.39 8.29 0.14
CA ARG A 48 -17.44 9.30 0.05
C ARG A 48 -17.48 10.01 -1.30
N GLU A 49 -16.34 10.13 -1.98
CA GLU A 49 -16.21 10.81 -3.28
C GLU A 49 -15.87 9.82 -4.41
N TRP A 50 -15.21 8.71 -4.09
CA TRP A 50 -14.72 7.71 -5.02
C TRP A 50 -15.02 6.30 -4.50
N ARG A 51 -16.22 5.80 -4.80
CA ARG A 51 -16.69 4.46 -4.38
C ARG A 51 -15.82 3.29 -4.86
N ARG A 52 -15.05 3.49 -5.95
CA ARG A 52 -14.18 2.47 -6.53
C ARG A 52 -12.76 2.49 -5.93
N ALA A 53 -12.45 3.36 -4.97
CA ALA A 53 -11.13 3.44 -4.33
C ALA A 53 -10.62 2.08 -3.81
N PRO A 54 -11.45 1.23 -3.12
CA PRO A 54 -10.98 -0.07 -2.66
C PRO A 54 -10.61 -1.04 -3.78
N LEU A 55 -11.23 -0.92 -4.96
CA LEU A 55 -10.88 -1.76 -6.11
C LEU A 55 -9.46 -1.47 -6.59
N LEU A 56 -8.97 -0.23 -6.45
CA LEU A 56 -7.59 0.10 -6.82
C LEU A 56 -6.59 -0.56 -5.86
N VAL A 57 -6.88 -0.55 -4.55
CA VAL A 57 -6.05 -1.28 -3.57
C VAL A 57 -6.07 -2.77 -3.86
N ALA A 58 -7.26 -3.34 -4.06
CA ALA A 58 -7.41 -4.77 -4.38
C ALA A 58 -6.69 -5.15 -5.68
N SER A 59 -6.73 -4.31 -6.72
CA SER A 59 -5.99 -4.56 -7.96
C SER A 59 -4.49 -4.52 -7.74
N GLY A 60 -3.99 -3.57 -6.93
CA GLY A 60 -2.57 -3.51 -6.59
C GLY A 60 -2.11 -4.73 -5.80
N MET A 61 -2.92 -5.19 -4.84
CA MET A 61 -2.68 -6.44 -4.11
C MET A 61 -2.62 -7.64 -5.05
N LEU A 62 -3.58 -7.76 -5.98
CA LEU A 62 -3.65 -8.89 -6.91
C LEU A 62 -2.47 -8.91 -7.89
N ILE A 63 -2.18 -7.77 -8.53
CA ILE A 63 -1.07 -7.66 -9.48
C ILE A 63 0.25 -7.92 -8.76
N GLY A 64 0.45 -7.28 -7.60
CA GLY A 64 1.63 -7.49 -6.77
C GLY A 64 1.80 -8.94 -6.37
N PHE A 65 0.74 -9.60 -5.88
CA PHE A 65 0.78 -11.02 -5.54
C PHE A 65 1.18 -11.91 -6.71
N ILE A 66 0.62 -11.68 -7.91
CA ILE A 66 0.97 -12.45 -9.11
C ILE A 66 2.44 -12.21 -9.49
N SER A 67 2.91 -10.96 -9.42
CA SER A 67 4.31 -10.62 -9.71
C SER A 67 5.27 -11.24 -8.70
N GLU A 68 4.93 -11.24 -7.41
CA GLU A 68 5.71 -11.89 -6.35
C GLU A 68 5.75 -13.40 -6.53
N LEU A 69 4.60 -14.01 -6.85
CA LEU A 69 4.51 -15.44 -7.11
C LEU A 69 5.37 -15.84 -8.32
N ALA A 70 5.30 -15.06 -9.40
CA ALA A 70 6.16 -15.26 -10.56
C ALA A 70 7.65 -15.05 -10.21
N GLY A 71 7.96 -14.05 -9.38
CA GLY A 71 9.32 -13.73 -8.92
C GLY A 71 9.94 -14.89 -8.12
N LEU A 72 9.20 -15.43 -7.17
CA LEU A 72 9.66 -16.54 -6.33
C LEU A 72 9.85 -17.85 -7.10
N ASN A 73 9.01 -18.11 -8.12
CA ASN A 73 9.07 -19.37 -8.88
C ASN A 73 10.02 -19.31 -10.08
N PHE A 74 10.04 -18.19 -10.81
CA PHE A 74 10.75 -18.06 -12.09
C PHE A 74 11.90 -17.06 -12.05
N GLY A 75 12.03 -16.25 -10.99
CA GLY A 75 13.01 -15.18 -10.91
C GLY A 75 12.65 -13.95 -11.77
N PHE A 76 11.40 -13.80 -12.20
CA PHE A 76 10.91 -12.67 -13.00
C PHE A 76 9.61 -12.13 -12.38
N PRO A 77 9.42 -10.80 -12.23
CA PRO A 77 10.20 -9.71 -12.84
C PRO A 77 11.37 -9.19 -12.00
N PHE A 78 11.56 -9.64 -10.76
CA PHE A 78 12.48 -9.01 -9.80
C PHE A 78 13.86 -9.66 -9.69
N GLY A 79 14.14 -10.73 -10.43
CA GLY A 79 15.32 -11.58 -10.21
C GLY A 79 15.02 -12.73 -9.24
N LYS A 80 16.02 -13.57 -8.94
CA LYS A 80 15.89 -14.66 -7.96
C LYS A 80 16.07 -14.15 -6.54
N TYR A 81 15.08 -14.35 -5.68
CA TYR A 81 15.13 -13.99 -4.25
C TYR A 81 14.27 -14.95 -3.43
N THR A 82 14.45 -14.92 -2.10
CA THR A 82 13.62 -15.65 -1.14
C THR A 82 13.35 -14.77 0.07
N TYR A 83 12.20 -14.97 0.70
CA TYR A 83 11.87 -14.28 1.96
C TYR A 83 12.46 -15.05 3.14
N LEU A 84 13.31 -14.36 3.91
CA LEU A 84 13.99 -14.93 5.09
C LEU A 84 13.22 -14.69 6.40
N LYS A 85 12.29 -13.74 6.38
CA LYS A 85 11.44 -13.34 7.50
C LYS A 85 9.99 -13.58 7.06
N PHE A 86 9.01 -13.56 7.96
CA PHE A 86 7.56 -13.82 7.74
C PHE A 86 7.03 -15.22 8.08
N GLY A 87 7.88 -16.21 8.34
CA GLY A 87 7.48 -17.49 8.96
C GLY A 87 6.25 -18.12 8.28
N GLN A 88 5.15 -18.27 9.02
CA GLN A 88 3.88 -18.83 8.52
C GLN A 88 2.92 -17.79 7.91
N ALA A 89 3.20 -16.50 7.99
CA ALA A 89 2.32 -15.43 7.50
C ALA A 89 2.47 -15.20 5.98
N GLN A 90 2.23 -16.26 5.20
CA GLN A 90 2.46 -16.30 3.76
C GLN A 90 1.36 -17.08 3.03
N VAL A 91 1.10 -16.70 1.79
CA VAL A 91 0.20 -17.40 0.87
C VAL A 91 1.02 -17.81 -0.35
N LEU A 92 1.12 -19.11 -0.62
CA LEU A 92 1.94 -19.65 -1.72
C LEU A 92 3.41 -19.15 -1.70
N GLY A 93 3.97 -18.95 -0.51
CA GLY A 93 5.33 -18.41 -0.31
C GLY A 93 5.46 -16.89 -0.39
N VAL A 94 4.40 -16.18 -0.78
CA VAL A 94 4.36 -14.70 -0.79
C VAL A 94 3.90 -14.20 0.58
N PRO A 95 4.68 -13.36 1.28
CA PRO A 95 4.29 -12.82 2.57
C PRO A 95 3.06 -11.94 2.49
N ILE A 96 2.11 -12.14 3.40
CA ILE A 96 0.86 -11.36 3.46
C ILE A 96 1.13 -9.85 3.55
N PRO A 97 2.07 -9.35 4.39
CA PRO A 97 2.36 -7.91 4.46
C PRO A 97 2.84 -7.31 3.12
N VAL A 98 3.54 -8.09 2.29
CA VAL A 98 4.03 -7.63 0.97
C VAL A 98 2.86 -7.46 0.01
N VAL A 99 1.88 -8.37 0.04
CA VAL A 99 0.66 -8.24 -0.78
C VAL A 99 -0.08 -6.95 -0.47
N PHE A 100 -0.26 -6.63 0.82
CA PHE A 100 -0.88 -5.36 1.23
C PHE A 100 -0.05 -4.15 0.80
N ALA A 101 1.28 -4.22 0.92
CA ALA A 101 2.17 -3.13 0.52
C ALA A 101 1.98 -2.73 -0.95
N TRP A 102 1.88 -3.70 -1.87
CA TRP A 102 1.60 -3.43 -3.29
C TRP A 102 0.28 -2.68 -3.52
N GLY A 103 -0.78 -3.05 -2.80
CA GLY A 103 -2.06 -2.33 -2.83
C GLY A 103 -1.96 -0.90 -2.32
N ILE A 104 -1.27 -0.70 -1.20
CA ILE A 104 -1.06 0.61 -0.58
C ILE A 104 -0.21 1.50 -1.49
N TYR A 105 0.84 0.98 -2.10
CA TYR A 105 1.71 1.72 -3.02
C TYR A 105 0.95 2.18 -4.25
N LEU A 106 0.19 1.31 -4.91
CA LEU A 106 -0.61 1.69 -6.07
C LEU A 106 -1.61 2.80 -5.72
N TYR A 107 -2.29 2.67 -4.58
CA TYR A 107 -3.24 3.67 -4.11
C TYR A 107 -2.56 5.01 -3.78
N ALA A 108 -1.42 4.98 -3.10
CA ALA A 108 -0.63 6.18 -2.79
C ALA A 108 -0.16 6.88 -4.07
N SER A 109 0.39 6.14 -5.04
CA SER A 109 0.82 6.68 -6.33
C SER A 109 -0.34 7.32 -7.11
N TYR A 110 -1.53 6.73 -7.06
CA TYR A 110 -2.72 7.28 -7.70
C TYR A 110 -3.22 8.55 -7.03
N LEU A 111 -3.27 8.59 -5.69
CA LEU A 111 -3.61 9.81 -4.95
C LEU A 111 -2.63 10.95 -5.26
N ALA A 112 -1.34 10.65 -5.35
CA ALA A 112 -0.31 11.63 -5.70
C ALA A 112 -0.46 12.11 -7.15
N SER A 113 -0.76 11.23 -8.10
CA SER A 113 -0.92 11.61 -9.51
C SER A 113 -2.19 12.44 -9.77
N MET A 114 -3.26 12.22 -9.01
CA MET A 114 -4.48 13.04 -9.12
C MET A 114 -4.23 14.51 -8.82
N ALA A 115 -3.34 14.83 -7.86
CA ALA A 115 -2.98 16.21 -7.55
C ALA A 115 -2.28 16.91 -8.73
N LEU A 116 -1.57 16.16 -9.57
CA LEU A 116 -0.92 16.69 -10.77
C LEU A 116 -1.90 16.78 -11.95
N ALA A 117 -2.84 15.84 -12.04
CA ALA A 117 -3.82 15.78 -13.13
C ALA A 117 -4.92 16.85 -13.01
N SER A 118 -5.30 17.25 -11.78
CA SER A 118 -6.30 18.28 -11.54
C SER A 118 -5.85 19.69 -11.93
N GLY A 119 -4.55 19.95 -12.02
CA GLY A 119 -3.98 21.22 -12.48
C GLY A 119 -3.99 21.44 -13.99
N ARG A 120 -4.53 20.50 -14.78
CA ARG A 120 -4.63 20.58 -16.25
C ARG A 120 -6.06 20.81 -16.76
N ARG A 121 -6.94 21.37 -15.94
CA ARG A 121 -8.30 21.77 -16.34
C ARG A 121 -8.49 23.26 -16.20
#